data_AF-A0A3D5AX35-F1
#
_entry.id   AF-A0A3D5AX35-F1
#
_cell.length_a   1.000
_cell.length_b   1.000
_cell.length_c   1.000
_cell.angle_alpha   90.00
_cell.angle_beta   90.00
_cell.angle_gamma   90.00
#
_symmetry.space_group_name_H-M   'P 1'
#
loop_
_entity.id
_entity.type
_entity.pdbx_description
1 polymer ?
#
loop_
_entity_poly.entity_id
_entity_poly.type
_entity_poly.pdbx_seq_one_letter_code
_entity_poly.pdbx_strand_id
1 'polypeptide(L)'
;MPFFTRAVEQMLLTLWVGGLWITGFIYAPVLFAGYERLQAGDIAGRLFSAMSLTGIVCATLLLGFATARARLRVWRDWRAVVLMMMLVLALIGEFGLAARMRELKLLAVHQSNATPLWAEFGRLHGLSSVLYLAESVLGLMLVALGIRPRLQAGS
;
A
#
# COMPACT_ATOMS: atom_id res chain seq x y z
N MET A 1 -26.78 -9.48 8.56
CA MET A 1 -25.70 -10.28 9.20
C MET A 1 -24.47 -9.41 9.50
N PRO A 2 -24.47 -8.60 10.56
CA PRO A 2 -23.39 -7.64 10.87
C PRO A 2 -22.07 -8.29 11.27
N PHE A 3 -22.09 -9.56 11.70
CA PHE A 3 -20.88 -10.32 12.05
C PHE A 3 -20.01 -10.64 10.82
N PHE A 4 -20.64 -11.11 9.74
CA PHE A 4 -19.95 -11.50 8.52
C PHE A 4 -19.19 -10.32 7.89
N THR A 5 -19.83 -9.15 7.79
CA THR A 5 -19.18 -7.93 7.26
C THR A 5 -17.96 -7.53 8.09
N ARG A 6 -18.02 -7.63 9.42
CA ARG A 6 -16.87 -7.29 10.29
C ARG A 6 -15.71 -8.26 10.11
N ALA A 7 -16.00 -9.56 9.99
CA ALA A 7 -14.96 -10.56 9.74
C ALA A 7 -14.25 -10.29 8.40
N VAL A 8 -15.01 -10.01 7.34
CA VAL A 8 -14.45 -9.67 6.02
C VAL A 8 -13.61 -8.39 6.09
N GLU A 9 -14.07 -7.35 6.77
CA GLU A 9 -13.30 -6.11 6.96
C GLU A 9 -11.96 -6.36 7.65
N GLN A 10 -11.96 -7.20 8.69
CA GLN A 10 -10.73 -7.58 9.39
C GLN A 10 -9.79 -8.36 8.48
N MET A 11 -10.31 -9.33 7.72
CA MET A 11 -9.50 -10.11 6.77
C MET A 11 -8.87 -9.22 5.69
N LEU A 12 -9.64 -8.27 5.12
CA LEU A 12 -9.14 -7.32 4.12
C LEU A 12 -8.06 -6.40 4.70
N LEU A 13 -8.25 -5.89 5.92
CA LEU A 13 -7.23 -5.07 6.59
C LEU A 13 -5.98 -5.89 6.93
N THR A 14 -6.13 -7.12 7.41
CA THR A 14 -5.00 -8.01 7.69
C THR A 14 -4.21 -8.32 6.41
N LEU A 15 -4.91 -8.63 5.32
CA LEU A 15 -4.28 -8.88 4.02
C LEU A 15 -3.54 -7.64 3.52
N TRP A 16 -4.18 -6.47 3.54
CA TRP A 16 -3.57 -5.25 3.00
C TRP A 16 -2.42 -4.75 3.88
N VAL A 17 -2.65 -4.54 5.17
CA VAL A 17 -1.64 -3.98 6.07
C VAL A 17 -0.51 -4.98 6.30
N GLY A 18 -0.82 -6.26 6.51
CA GLY A 18 0.20 -7.31 6.61
C GLY A 18 1.01 -7.44 5.31
N GLY A 19 0.35 -7.40 4.16
CA GLY A 19 0.99 -7.44 2.85
C GLY A 19 1.91 -6.26 2.58
N LEU A 20 1.53 -5.03 2.97
CA LEU A 20 2.41 -3.86 2.92
C LEU A 20 3.67 -4.08 3.76
N TRP A 21 3.51 -4.53 5.00
CA TRP A 21 4.66 -4.73 5.88
C TRP A 21 5.62 -5.81 5.36
N ILE A 22 5.09 -6.95 4.91
CA ILE A 22 5.90 -8.03 4.35
C ILE A 22 6.61 -7.57 3.07
N THR A 23 5.89 -6.91 2.15
CA THR A 23 6.47 -6.52 0.86
C THR A 23 7.59 -5.50 1.02
N GLY A 24 7.35 -4.43 1.78
CA GLY A 24 8.31 -3.34 1.93
C GLY A 24 9.46 -3.60 2.90
N PHE A 25 9.20 -4.28 4.02
CA PHE A 25 10.18 -4.40 5.12
C PHE A 25 10.81 -5.79 5.23
N ILE A 26 10.29 -6.78 4.51
CA ILE A 26 10.87 -8.14 4.51
C ILE A 26 11.33 -8.51 3.09
N TYR A 27 10.43 -8.56 2.12
CA TYR A 27 10.77 -9.02 0.77
C TYR A 27 11.74 -8.09 0.06
N ALA A 28 11.55 -6.76 0.10
CA ALA A 28 12.50 -5.86 -0.55
C ALA A 28 13.93 -6.00 0.03
N PRO A 29 14.17 -5.93 1.35
CA PRO A 29 15.51 -6.17 1.92
C PRO A 29 16.11 -7.54 1.57
N VAL A 30 15.31 -8.61 1.67
CA VAL A 30 15.77 -9.97 1.33
C VAL A 30 16.18 -10.07 -0.13
N LEU A 31 15.42 -9.48 -1.05
CA LEU A 31 15.75 -9.48 -2.48
C LEU A 31 17.04 -8.71 -2.76
N PHE A 32 17.23 -7.52 -2.17
CA PHE A 32 18.44 -6.73 -2.39
C PHE A 32 19.69 -7.28 -1.69
N ALA A 33 19.51 -8.14 -0.68
CA ALA A 33 20.61 -8.87 -0.05
C ALA A 33 21.02 -10.14 -0.81
N GLY A 34 20.07 -10.80 -1.48
CA GLY A 34 20.27 -12.11 -2.11
C GLY A 34 20.46 -12.11 -3.62
N TYR A 35 20.18 -11.00 -4.31
CA TYR A 35 20.22 -10.93 -5.78
C TYR A 35 20.97 -9.70 -6.28
N GLU A 36 21.44 -9.78 -7.53
CA GLU A 36 21.97 -8.63 -8.26
C GLU A 36 20.95 -7.48 -8.33
N ARG A 37 21.43 -6.24 -8.19
CA ARG A 37 20.58 -5.07 -7.93
C ARG A 37 19.46 -4.85 -8.96
N LEU A 38 19.75 -5.09 -10.24
CA LEU A 38 18.77 -4.98 -11.32
C LEU A 38 17.69 -6.06 -11.21
N GLN A 39 18.10 -7.31 -10.99
CA GLN A 39 17.20 -8.44 -10.81
C GLN A 39 16.32 -8.28 -9.56
N ALA A 40 16.91 -7.89 -8.43
CA ALA A 40 16.19 -7.58 -7.20
C ALA A 40 15.13 -6.50 -7.43
N GLY A 41 15.51 -5.41 -8.11
CA GLY A 41 14.62 -4.30 -8.41
C GLY A 41 13.46 -4.66 -9.34
N ASP A 42 13.63 -5.63 -10.23
CA ASP A 42 12.57 -6.11 -11.12
C ASP A 42 11.57 -7.02 -10.39
N ILE A 43 12.07 -7.94 -9.56
CA ILE A 43 11.21 -8.79 -8.72
C ILE A 43 10.46 -7.92 -7.70
N ALA A 44 11.16 -7.02 -7.02
CA ALA A 44 10.56 -6.09 -6.06
C ALA A 44 9.47 -5.25 -6.73
N GLY A 45 9.73 -4.68 -7.91
CA GLY A 45 8.73 -3.90 -8.65
C GLY A 45 7.44 -4.68 -8.93
N ARG A 46 7.54 -5.96 -9.29
CA ARG A 46 6.36 -6.83 -9.51
C ARG A 46 5.59 -7.08 -8.21
N LEU A 47 6.29 -7.33 -7.10
CA LEU A 47 5.66 -7.53 -5.79
C LEU A 47 4.95 -6.26 -5.31
N PHE A 48 5.59 -5.09 -5.44
CA PHE A 48 4.97 -3.81 -5.09
C PHE A 48 3.73 -3.52 -5.95
N SER A 49 3.77 -3.77 -7.27
CA SER A 49 2.59 -3.60 -8.13
C SER A 49 1.46 -4.57 -7.77
N ALA A 50 1.77 -5.85 -7.53
CA ALA A 50 0.77 -6.82 -7.07
C ALA A 50 0.13 -6.41 -5.73
N MET A 51 0.95 -5.91 -4.81
CA MET A 51 0.47 -5.43 -3.51
C MET A 51 -0.35 -4.14 -3.63
N SER A 52 0.04 -3.21 -4.51
CA SER A 52 -0.74 -1.98 -4.75
C SER A 52 -2.11 -2.29 -5.34
N LEU A 53 -2.18 -3.19 -6.34
CA LEU A 53 -3.47 -3.64 -6.88
C LEU A 53 -4.33 -4.34 -5.83
N THR A 54 -3.71 -5.18 -4.99
CA THR A 54 -4.40 -5.81 -3.86
C THR A 54 -4.93 -4.76 -2.87
N GLY A 55 -4.14 -3.74 -2.58
CA GLY A 55 -4.52 -2.60 -1.73
C GLY A 55 -5.69 -1.81 -2.30
N ILE A 56 -5.67 -1.49 -3.59
CA ILE A 56 -6.78 -0.82 -4.29
C ILE A 56 -8.08 -1.62 -4.19
N VAL A 57 -8.02 -2.94 -4.40
CA VAL A 57 -9.19 -3.83 -4.24
C VAL A 57 -9.68 -3.82 -2.79
N CYS A 58 -8.78 -3.97 -1.81
CA CYS A 58 -9.14 -3.94 -0.39
C CYS A 58 -9.79 -2.62 0.01
N ALA A 59 -9.18 -1.49 -0.36
CA ALA A 59 -9.68 -0.16 -0.07
C ALA A 59 -11.08 0.06 -0.66
N THR A 60 -11.28 -0.36 -1.91
CA THR A 60 -12.56 -0.21 -2.62
C THR A 60 -13.66 -1.00 -1.92
N LEU A 61 -13.38 -2.25 -1.53
CA LEU A 61 -14.34 -3.09 -0.80
C LEU A 61 -14.65 -2.53 0.59
N LEU A 62 -13.63 -2.11 1.34
CA LEU A 62 -13.78 -1.53 2.68
C LEU A 62 -14.59 -0.23 2.65
N LEU A 63 -14.33 0.66 1.68
CA LEU A 63 -15.12 1.87 1.46
C LEU A 63 -16.54 1.55 1.01
N GLY A 64 -16.73 0.51 0.18
CA GLY A 64 -18.05 0.00 -0.21
C GLY A 64 -18.87 -0.45 1.00
N PHE A 65 -18.28 -1.19 1.93
CA PHE A 65 -18.94 -1.57 3.17
C PHE A 65 -19.22 -0.38 4.09
N ALA A 66 -18.30 0.59 4.18
CA ALA A 66 -18.49 1.80 4.96
C ALA A 66 -19.64 2.67 4.41
N THR A 67 -19.69 2.88 3.09
CA THR A 67 -20.75 3.63 2.41
C THR A 67 -22.10 2.92 2.48
N ALA A 68 -22.17 1.59 2.34
CA ALA A 68 -23.41 0.84 2.50
C ALA A 68 -24.02 0.99 3.90
N ARG A 69 -23.18 1.08 4.94
CA ARG A 69 -23.62 1.25 6.34
C ARG A 69 -24.00 2.69 6.69
N ALA A 70 -23.20 3.66 6.28
CA ALA A 70 -23.31 5.05 6.75
C ALA A 70 -23.84 6.04 5.69
N ARG A 71 -24.01 5.61 4.43
CA ARG A 71 -24.35 6.46 3.28
C ARG A 71 -23.46 7.72 3.27
N LEU A 72 -24.05 8.91 3.10
CA LEU A 72 -23.31 10.18 3.09
C LEU A 72 -22.63 10.53 4.43
N ARG A 73 -23.02 9.89 5.54
CA ARG A 73 -22.37 10.11 6.85
C ARG A 73 -21.02 9.41 6.96
N VAL A 74 -20.64 8.60 5.96
CA VAL A 74 -19.34 7.92 5.88
C VAL A 74 -18.16 8.87 6.01
N TRP A 75 -18.27 10.09 5.48
CA TRP A 75 -17.19 11.09 5.51
C TRP A 75 -16.98 11.73 6.89
N ARG A 76 -17.87 11.44 7.85
CA ARG A 76 -17.68 11.80 9.26
C ARG A 76 -16.95 10.70 10.04
N ASP A 77 -16.77 9.52 9.45
CA ASP A 77 -16.00 8.43 10.05
C ASP A 77 -14.53 8.57 9.66
N TRP A 78 -13.68 8.79 10.67
CA TRP A 78 -12.23 8.91 10.49
C TRP A 78 -11.63 7.69 9.76
N ARG A 79 -12.18 6.49 9.96
CA ARG A 79 -11.68 5.26 9.33
C ARG A 79 -11.88 5.31 7.82
N ALA A 80 -13.03 5.80 7.36
CA ALA A 80 -13.32 5.94 5.95
C ALA A 80 -12.44 7.01 5.28
N VAL A 81 -12.15 8.11 5.99
CA VAL A 81 -11.21 9.13 5.52
C VAL A 81 -9.81 8.55 5.35
N VAL A 82 -9.32 7.78 6.32
CA VAL A 82 -8.00 7.14 6.24
C VAL A 82 -7.94 6.12 5.10
N LEU A 83 -8.97 5.27 4.94
CA LEU A 83 -9.06 4.34 3.83
C LEU A 83 -9.04 5.05 2.47
N MET A 84 -9.73 6.19 2.36
CA MET A 84 -9.72 7.00 1.14
C MET A 84 -8.33 7.60 0.87
N MET A 85 -7.65 8.13 1.90
CA MET A 85 -6.28 8.62 1.75
C MET A 85 -5.33 7.51 1.28
N MET A 86 -5.40 6.33 1.89
CA MET A 86 -4.59 5.17 1.49
C MET A 86 -4.88 4.74 0.04
N LEU A 87 -6.15 4.73 -0.38
CA LEU A 87 -6.52 4.46 -1.77
C LEU A 87 -5.88 5.47 -2.73
N VAL A 88 -5.94 6.77 -2.42
CA VAL A 88 -5.32 7.81 -3.25
C VAL A 88 -3.80 7.62 -3.31
N LEU A 89 -3.14 7.31 -2.20
CA LEU A 89 -1.70 7.02 -2.18
C LEU A 89 -1.35 5.82 -3.06
N ALA A 90 -2.10 4.72 -2.96
CA ALA A 90 -1.88 3.52 -3.77
C ALA A 90 -2.06 3.80 -5.27
N LEU A 91 -3.09 4.58 -5.64
CA LEU A 91 -3.34 4.99 -7.03
C LEU A 91 -2.19 5.86 -7.58
N ILE A 92 -1.74 6.87 -6.82
CA ILE A 92 -0.61 7.73 -7.21
C ILE A 92 0.68 6.90 -7.31
N GLY A 93 0.89 5.99 -6.36
CA GLY A 93 2.04 5.10 -6.30
C GLY A 93 2.14 4.19 -7.53
N GLU A 94 1.07 3.48 -7.89
CA GLU A 94 1.08 2.51 -8.99
C GLU A 94 0.97 3.17 -10.37
N PHE A 95 -0.01 4.06 -10.56
CA PHE A 95 -0.31 4.63 -11.86
C PHE A 95 0.47 5.91 -12.18
N GLY A 96 1.03 6.57 -11.18
CA GLY A 96 1.93 7.72 -11.35
C GLY A 96 3.39 7.32 -11.27
N LEU A 97 3.86 7.04 -10.04
CA LEU A 97 5.28 6.86 -9.75
C LEU A 97 5.83 5.56 -10.37
N ALA A 98 5.19 4.42 -10.13
CA ALA A 98 5.65 3.13 -10.64
C ALA A 98 5.52 3.02 -12.16
N ALA A 99 4.48 3.61 -12.76
CA ALA A 99 4.37 3.74 -14.21
C ALA A 99 5.58 4.47 -14.82
N ARG A 100 5.92 5.65 -14.30
CA ARG A 100 7.08 6.43 -14.78
C ARG A 100 8.41 5.72 -14.52
N MET A 101 8.58 5.07 -13.37
CA MET A 101 9.80 4.29 -13.08
C MET A 101 9.98 3.11 -14.04
N ARG A 102 8.90 2.42 -14.43
CA ARG A 102 8.94 1.36 -15.45
C ARG A 102 9.38 1.90 -16.81
N GLU A 103 8.84 3.05 -17.22
CA GLU A 103 9.23 3.72 -18.47
C GLU A 103 10.72 4.09 -18.47
N LEU A 104 11.20 4.72 -17.38
CA LEU A 104 12.61 5.10 -17.26
C LEU A 104 13.56 3.90 -17.31
N LYS A 105 13.19 2.77 -16.67
CA LYS A 105 13.97 1.53 -16.78
C LYS A 105 14.09 1.07 -18.23
N LEU A 106 13.01 1.08 -19.01
CA LEU A 106 13.01 0.68 -20.42
C LEU A 106 13.91 1.59 -21.28
N LEU A 107 13.84 2.91 -21.05
CA LEU A 107 14.68 3.88 -21.77
C LEU A 107 16.17 3.76 -21.39
N ALA A 108 16.45 3.29 -20.18
CA ALA A 108 17.81 3.20 -19.64
C ALA A 108 18.48 1.82 -19.85
N VAL A 109 17.82 0.84 -20.48
CA VAL A 109 18.32 -0.56 -20.62
C VAL A 109 19.75 -0.66 -21.17
N HIS A 110 20.13 0.22 -22.09
CA HIS A 110 21.46 0.21 -22.73
C HIS A 110 22.36 1.37 -22.26
N GLN A 111 21.96 2.08 -21.21
CA GLN A 111 22.67 3.27 -20.73
C GLN A 111 23.42 2.96 -19.44
N SER A 112 24.60 3.58 -19.27
CA SER A 112 25.34 3.48 -18.01
C SER A 112 24.56 4.12 -16.86
N ASN A 113 24.85 3.69 -15.63
CA ASN A 113 24.11 4.12 -14.42
C ASN A 113 24.27 5.62 -14.07
N ALA A 114 25.11 6.37 -14.80
CA ALA A 114 25.41 7.78 -14.57
C ALA A 114 24.58 8.74 -15.45
N THR A 115 23.50 8.26 -16.09
CA THR A 115 22.67 9.10 -16.96
C THR A 115 21.58 9.86 -16.21
N PRO A 116 21.07 10.98 -16.76
CA PRO A 116 19.94 11.73 -16.18
C PRO A 116 18.70 10.88 -15.92
N LEU A 117 18.49 9.81 -16.69
CA LEU A 117 17.38 8.87 -16.50
C LEU A 117 17.46 8.10 -15.18
N TRP A 118 18.66 7.61 -14.83
CA TRP A 118 18.87 6.92 -13.55
C TRP A 118 18.79 7.89 -12.37
N ALA A 119 19.17 9.16 -12.56
CA ALA A 119 18.95 10.20 -11.54
C ALA A 119 17.46 10.48 -11.32
N GLU A 120 16.65 10.58 -12.39
CA GLU A 120 15.19 10.70 -12.28
C GLU A 120 14.57 9.47 -11.61
N PHE A 121 14.99 8.27 -12.01
CA PHE A 121 14.56 7.02 -11.39
C PHE A 121 14.84 7.03 -9.88
N GLY A 122 16.03 7.44 -9.46
CA GLY A 122 16.40 7.54 -8.04
C GLY A 122 15.51 8.51 -7.25
N ARG A 123 15.18 9.68 -7.82
CA ARG A 123 14.25 10.64 -7.20
C ARG A 123 12.85 10.06 -7.04
N LEU A 124 12.31 9.45 -8.10
CA LEU A 124 10.98 8.84 -8.07
C LEU A 124 10.93 7.66 -7.12
N HIS A 125 12.00 6.86 -7.05
CA HIS A 125 12.12 5.77 -6.09
C HIS A 125 12.08 6.29 -4.66
N GLY A 126 12.87 7.33 -4.34
CA GLY A 126 12.84 7.96 -3.02
C GLY A 126 11.45 8.49 -2.65
N LEU A 127 10.78 9.18 -3.57
CA LEU A 127 9.40 9.65 -3.35
C LEU A 127 8.43 8.48 -3.14
N SER A 128 8.53 7.42 -3.94
CA SER A 128 7.70 6.23 -3.79
C SER A 128 7.88 5.56 -2.43
N SER A 129 9.11 5.51 -1.90
CA SER A 129 9.40 4.97 -0.57
C SER A 129 8.72 5.79 0.54
N VAL A 130 8.68 7.12 0.41
CA VAL A 130 7.98 7.99 1.38
C VAL A 130 6.47 7.75 1.34
N LEU A 131 5.87 7.67 0.14
CA LEU A 131 4.44 7.37 0.01
C LEU A 131 4.10 6.00 0.58
N TYR A 132 4.95 5.00 0.31
CA TYR A 132 4.77 3.64 0.82
C TYR A 132 4.85 3.57 2.35
N LEU A 133 5.80 4.31 2.94
CA LEU A 133 5.91 4.42 4.39
C LEU A 133 4.68 5.09 5.00
N ALA A 134 4.19 6.18 4.38
CA ALA A 134 2.98 6.85 4.82
C ALA A 134 1.76 5.91 4.77
N GLU A 135 1.58 5.16 3.67
CA GLU A 135 0.53 4.16 3.55
C GLU A 135 0.65 3.06 4.62
N SER A 136 1.87 2.58 4.89
CA SER A 136 2.14 1.56 5.91
C SER A 136 1.79 2.05 7.32
N VAL A 137 2.09 3.31 7.64
CA VAL A 137 1.75 3.94 8.93
C VAL A 137 0.25 4.13 9.07
N LEU A 138 -0.43 4.62 8.02
CA LEU A 138 -1.89 4.76 8.01
C LEU A 138 -2.59 3.41 8.18
N GLY A 139 -2.10 2.37 7.51
CA GLY A 139 -2.59 1.01 7.66
C GLY A 139 -2.42 0.48 9.08
N LEU A 140 -1.23 0.67 9.68
CA LEU A 140 -0.99 0.30 11.06
C LEU A 140 -1.90 1.06 12.04
N MET A 141 -2.14 2.36 11.79
CA MET A 141 -3.06 3.17 12.57
C MET A 141 -4.50 2.62 12.51
N LEU A 142 -4.97 2.19 11.34
CA LEU A 142 -6.28 1.54 11.19
C LEU A 142 -6.39 0.24 11.98
N VAL A 143 -5.33 -0.57 12.03
CA VAL A 143 -5.30 -1.81 12.81
C VAL A 143 -5.28 -1.50 14.31
N ALA A 144 -4.36 -0.65 14.76
CA ALA A 144 -4.15 -0.35 16.18
C ALA A 144 -5.36 0.38 16.81
N LEU A 145 -5.86 1.42 16.17
CA LEU A 145 -6.99 2.21 16.69
C LEU A 145 -8.36 1.63 16.30
N GLY A 146 -8.37 0.70 15.35
CA GLY A 146 -9.57 0.04 14.87
C GLY A 146 -10.05 -1.12 15.75
N ILE A 147 -9.15 -1.72 16.53
CA ILE A 147 -9.46 -2.72 17.55
C ILE A 147 -9.92 -1.96 18.79
N ARG A 148 -11.23 -1.71 18.93
CA ARG A 148 -11.76 -1.24 20.22
C ARG A 148 -11.71 -2.41 21.20
N PRO A 149 -11.03 -2.29 22.35
CA PRO A 149 -11.16 -3.26 23.42
C PRO A 149 -12.63 -3.35 23.81
N ARG A 150 -13.19 -4.57 23.82
CA ARG A 150 -14.42 -4.78 24.59
C ARG A 150 -14.00 -4.63 26.04
N LEU A 151 -14.13 -3.42 26.60
CA LEU A 151 -14.18 -3.29 28.05
C LEU A 151 -15.39 -4.13 28.48
N GLN A 152 -15.11 -5.28 29.08
CA GLN A 152 -16.11 -6.05 29.79
C GLN A 152 -16.61 -5.17 30.93
N ALA A 153 -17.76 -4.52 30.73
CA ALA A 153 -18.50 -3.94 31.83
C ALA A 153 -19.07 -5.11 32.64
N GLY A 154 -18.52 -5.33 33.84
CA GLY A 154 -19.13 -6.19 34.84
C GLY A 154 -18.19 -7.23 35.47
N SER A 155 -17.49 -6.81 36.52
CA SER A 155 -17.29 -7.60 37.74
C SER A 155 -17.40 -6.66 38.94
#